data_AF-A0A0L0FMN5-F1
#
_entry.id   AF-A0A0L0FMN5-F1
#
_cell.length_a   1.000
_cell.length_b   1.000
_cell.length_c   1.000
_cell.angle_alpha   90.00
_cell.angle_beta   90.00
_cell.angle_gamma   90.00
#
_symmetry.space_group_name_H-M   'P 1'
#
loop_
_entity.id
_entity.type
_entity.pdbx_description
1 polymer ?
#
loop_
_entity_poly.entity_id
_entity_poly.type
_entity_poly.pdbx_seq_one_letter_code
_entity_poly.pdbx_strand_id
1 'polypeptide(L)'
;MPSAVSAWMRKVNWQKGDALEPESYKHLLGTTTAVVHAVGTLLEDQTYKSYIKPSASTSGASKNVKYEVVNRDTADKAAAAASEHKNVETFVYISADSAPPFVDKRYISTKREAEQLIKAHPEYKTVILRPGFLFDDSDMTTSAMALGIKSLGCISSRLGVARTLTPPPPVSVSILAQATVQAVLKGDCEGTFGPEDIPKLAQQAN
;
A
#
# COMPACT_ATOMS: atom_id res chain seq x y z
N MET A 1 10.82 4.45 -17.00
CA MET A 1 10.32 3.23 -17.65
C MET A 1 11.18 2.07 -17.19
N PRO A 2 10.61 0.89 -16.87
CA PRO A 2 11.39 -0.31 -16.56
C PRO A 2 12.31 -0.69 -17.73
N SER A 3 13.47 -1.26 -17.43
CA SER A 3 14.49 -1.62 -18.44
C SER A 3 14.12 -2.85 -19.30
N ALA A 4 13.12 -3.63 -18.88
CA ALA A 4 12.59 -4.78 -19.63
C ALA A 4 11.05 -4.72 -19.70
N VAL A 5 10.51 -4.89 -20.92
CA VAL A 5 9.06 -4.84 -21.17
C VAL A 5 8.49 -6.26 -21.18
N SER A 6 7.82 -6.64 -20.10
CA SER A 6 7.09 -7.91 -20.01
C SER A 6 5.80 -7.89 -20.83
N ALA A 7 5.30 -9.06 -21.24
CA ALA A 7 4.11 -9.16 -22.10
C ALA A 7 2.85 -8.49 -21.52
N TRP A 8 2.68 -8.53 -20.19
CA TRP A 8 1.57 -7.87 -19.51
C TRP A 8 1.65 -6.34 -19.58
N MET A 9 2.85 -5.76 -19.63
CA MET A 9 3.03 -4.30 -19.71
C MET A 9 2.48 -3.72 -21.01
N ARG A 10 2.41 -4.52 -22.09
CA ARG A 10 1.78 -4.10 -23.35
C ARG A 10 0.27 -3.93 -23.26
N LYS A 11 -0.37 -4.49 -22.22
CA LYS A 11 -1.80 -4.30 -21.93
C LYS A 11 -2.06 -3.10 -21.01
N VAL A 12 -1.01 -2.45 -20.51
CA VAL A 12 -1.12 -1.30 -19.60
C VAL A 12 -1.27 -0.02 -20.44
N ASN A 13 -2.38 0.66 -20.26
CA ASN A 13 -2.59 2.00 -20.78
C ASN A 13 -2.12 3.04 -19.74
N TRP A 14 -0.95 3.65 -19.97
CA TRP A 14 -0.39 4.65 -19.06
C TRP A 14 -1.04 6.01 -19.28
N GLN A 15 -1.60 6.58 -18.22
CA GLN A 15 -2.26 7.88 -18.25
C GLN A 15 -1.57 8.83 -17.26
N LYS A 16 -1.45 10.10 -17.64
CA LYS A 16 -0.95 11.14 -16.73
C LYS A 16 -2.11 11.67 -15.90
N GLY A 17 -1.92 11.82 -14.60
CA GLY A 17 -2.89 12.43 -13.70
C GLY A 17 -2.23 12.86 -12.39
N ASP A 18 -2.94 13.68 -11.62
CA ASP A 18 -2.59 14.09 -10.26
C ASP A 18 -3.66 13.57 -9.30
N ALA A 19 -3.25 12.80 -8.30
CA ALA A 19 -4.15 12.20 -7.31
C ALA A 19 -4.86 13.24 -6.42
N LEU A 20 -4.35 14.48 -6.34
CA LEU A 20 -5.01 15.59 -5.65
C LEU A 20 -6.02 16.34 -6.55
N GLU A 21 -5.98 16.10 -7.86
CA GLU A 21 -6.84 16.76 -8.85
C GLU A 21 -7.66 15.71 -9.63
N PRO A 22 -8.79 15.22 -9.09
CA PRO A 22 -9.62 14.20 -9.73
C PRO A 22 -10.02 14.48 -11.18
N GLU A 23 -10.23 15.76 -11.53
CA GLU A 23 -10.53 16.18 -12.91
C GLU A 23 -9.50 15.68 -13.93
N SER A 24 -8.24 15.51 -13.51
CA SER A 24 -7.17 15.02 -14.38
C SER A 24 -7.32 13.56 -14.80
N TYR A 25 -8.10 12.75 -14.05
CA TYR A 25 -8.24 11.30 -14.32
C TYR A 25 -9.67 10.75 -14.24
N LYS A 26 -10.67 11.51 -13.75
CA LYS A 26 -12.04 11.00 -13.54
C LYS A 26 -12.69 10.45 -14.81
N HIS A 27 -12.31 10.96 -15.98
CA HIS A 27 -12.78 10.48 -17.28
C HIS A 27 -12.44 8.99 -17.52
N LEU A 28 -11.43 8.45 -16.84
CA LEU A 28 -11.05 7.03 -16.89
C LEU A 28 -11.95 6.15 -16.01
N LEU A 29 -12.58 6.72 -14.98
CA LEU A 29 -13.36 5.97 -14.00
C LEU A 29 -14.69 5.45 -14.57
N GLY A 30 -15.22 6.08 -15.63
CA GLY A 30 -16.46 5.67 -16.28
C GLY A 30 -16.44 4.25 -16.86
N THR A 31 -15.26 3.71 -17.19
CA THR A 31 -15.09 2.32 -17.67
C THR A 31 -14.29 1.44 -16.71
N THR A 32 -13.96 1.96 -15.53
CA THR A 32 -13.11 1.27 -14.55
C THR A 32 -13.98 0.46 -13.60
N THR A 33 -13.64 -0.82 -13.40
CA THR A 33 -14.37 -1.70 -12.46
C THR A 33 -13.75 -1.73 -11.07
N ALA A 34 -12.45 -1.45 -10.95
CA ALA A 34 -11.76 -1.39 -9.69
C ALA A 34 -10.67 -0.33 -9.67
N VAL A 35 -10.53 0.33 -8.53
CA VAL A 35 -9.46 1.32 -8.27
C VAL A 35 -8.52 0.75 -7.24
N VAL A 36 -7.21 0.82 -7.50
CA VAL A 36 -6.17 0.46 -6.52
C VAL A 36 -5.37 1.70 -6.18
N HIS A 37 -5.49 2.18 -4.95
CA HIS A 37 -4.75 3.33 -4.46
C HIS A 37 -3.52 2.88 -3.65
N ALA A 38 -2.35 3.00 -4.28
CA ALA A 38 -1.05 2.67 -3.69
C ALA A 38 -0.15 3.90 -3.48
N VAL A 39 -0.68 5.13 -3.61
CA VAL A 39 0.08 6.35 -3.32
C VAL A 39 0.33 6.47 -1.81
N GLY A 40 1.57 6.81 -1.46
CA GLY A 40 1.96 7.08 -0.09
C GLY A 40 3.43 7.46 0.02
N THR A 41 3.78 8.17 1.08
CA THR A 41 5.16 8.43 1.48
C THR A 41 5.39 7.96 2.91
N LEU A 42 6.58 7.41 3.14
CA LEU A 42 7.00 6.95 4.47
C LEU A 42 7.69 8.06 5.26
N LEU A 43 8.38 9.00 4.61
CA LEU A 43 9.01 10.15 5.27
C LEU A 43 8.68 11.46 4.55
N GLU A 44 8.48 12.52 5.34
CA GLU A 44 8.40 13.92 4.88
C GLU A 44 9.78 14.46 4.46
N ASP A 45 10.87 13.86 4.98
CA ASP A 45 12.27 14.18 4.66
C ASP A 45 12.97 12.98 3.96
N GLN A 46 13.88 13.24 3.03
CA GLN A 46 14.53 12.20 2.21
C GLN A 46 15.52 11.31 2.98
N THR A 47 15.68 11.51 4.29
CA THR A 47 16.54 10.72 5.20
C THR A 47 16.24 9.21 5.17
N TYR A 48 15.04 8.78 4.78
CA TYR A 48 14.72 7.36 4.62
C TYR A 48 15.64 6.71 3.59
N LYS A 49 15.84 7.39 2.46
CA LYS A 49 16.62 6.87 1.33
C LYS A 49 18.09 6.63 1.73
N SER A 50 18.64 7.41 2.65
CA SER A 50 19.99 7.16 3.17
C SER A 50 20.11 5.89 4.02
N TYR A 51 19.03 5.43 4.67
CA TYR A 51 19.07 4.22 5.50
C TYR A 51 18.85 2.92 4.71
N ILE A 52 18.07 2.97 3.64
CA ILE A 52 17.84 1.83 2.72
C ILE A 52 18.82 1.80 1.53
N LYS A 53 19.39 2.94 1.13
CA LYS A 53 20.36 3.08 0.04
C LYS A 53 21.44 4.11 0.40
N PRO A 54 22.50 3.71 1.12
CA PRO A 54 23.52 4.63 1.61
C PRO A 54 24.30 5.44 0.55
N SER A 55 24.11 5.17 -0.75
CA SER A 55 24.82 5.86 -1.86
C SER A 55 23.99 6.95 -2.59
N ALA A 56 22.77 7.26 -2.18
CA ALA A 56 21.92 8.23 -2.88
C ALA A 56 22.03 9.65 -2.27
N SER A 57 23.00 10.45 -2.72
CA SER A 57 23.05 11.89 -2.42
C SER A 57 21.91 12.63 -3.11
N THR A 58 21.03 13.30 -2.37
CA THR A 58 19.99 14.15 -2.97
C THR A 58 19.98 15.53 -2.31
N SER A 59 20.73 16.47 -2.90
CA SER A 59 20.61 17.90 -2.66
C SER A 59 19.46 18.46 -3.50
N GLY A 60 18.35 18.85 -2.87
CA GLY A 60 17.23 19.49 -3.56
C GLY A 60 16.21 20.01 -2.56
N ALA A 61 15.86 21.29 -2.67
CA ALA A 61 14.93 21.99 -1.79
C ALA A 61 13.54 21.32 -1.77
N SER A 62 13.17 20.71 -0.65
CA SER A 62 11.89 20.04 -0.47
C SER A 62 10.82 21.06 -0.09
N LYS A 63 9.78 21.22 -0.92
CA LYS A 63 8.48 21.67 -0.41
C LYS A 63 8.03 20.63 0.63
N ASN A 64 7.72 21.07 1.84
CA ASN A 64 7.13 20.22 2.89
C ASN A 64 5.77 19.67 2.43
N VAL A 65 5.78 18.58 1.65
CA VAL A 65 4.56 17.84 1.37
C VAL A 65 4.34 16.91 2.56
N LYS A 66 3.36 17.28 3.39
CA LYS A 66 3.09 16.60 4.66
C LYS A 66 2.40 15.25 4.44
N TYR A 67 2.52 14.32 5.39
CA TYR A 67 1.89 13.00 5.30
C TYR A 67 0.39 13.09 5.00
N GLU A 68 -0.29 14.08 5.55
CA GLU A 68 -1.73 14.26 5.38
C GLU A 68 -2.08 14.42 3.91
N VAL A 69 -1.32 15.23 3.18
CA VAL A 69 -1.58 15.48 1.75
C VAL A 69 -1.37 14.20 0.94
N VAL A 70 -0.23 13.51 1.15
CA VAL A 70 0.16 12.37 0.29
C VAL A 70 -0.54 11.07 0.66
N ASN A 71 -0.75 10.80 1.95
CA ASN A 71 -1.29 9.52 2.42
C ASN A 71 -2.81 9.55 2.58
N ARG A 72 -3.37 10.69 3.02
CA ARG A 72 -4.79 10.84 3.32
C ARG A 72 -5.54 11.57 2.20
N ASP A 73 -5.14 12.79 1.85
CA ASP A 73 -5.94 13.63 0.97
C ASP A 73 -5.98 13.07 -0.48
N THR A 74 -4.89 12.49 -0.98
CA THR A 74 -4.90 11.76 -2.26
C THR A 74 -5.89 10.59 -2.26
N ALA A 75 -5.94 9.83 -1.16
CA ALA A 75 -6.79 8.67 -1.02
C ALA A 75 -8.26 9.06 -0.91
N ASP A 76 -8.55 10.11 -0.14
CA ASP A 76 -9.87 10.73 0.00
C ASP A 76 -10.39 11.24 -1.36
N LYS A 77 -9.58 12.00 -2.09
CA LYS A 77 -9.95 12.51 -3.42
C LYS A 77 -10.18 11.40 -4.44
N ALA A 78 -9.36 10.36 -4.43
CA ALA A 78 -9.55 9.21 -5.30
C ALA A 78 -10.81 8.41 -4.95
N ALA A 79 -11.09 8.23 -3.65
CA ALA A 79 -12.29 7.56 -3.15
C ALA A 79 -13.57 8.31 -3.51
N ALA A 80 -13.61 9.62 -3.25
CA ALA A 80 -14.72 10.48 -3.62
C ALA A 80 -14.98 10.42 -5.13
N ALA A 81 -13.94 10.57 -5.95
CA ALA A 81 -14.07 10.47 -7.40
C ALA A 81 -14.59 9.10 -7.85
N ALA A 82 -14.10 8.00 -7.24
CA ALA A 82 -14.58 6.65 -7.54
C ALA A 82 -16.07 6.47 -7.19
N SER A 83 -16.53 7.04 -6.07
CA SER A 83 -17.92 6.94 -5.62
C SER A 83 -18.93 7.59 -6.57
N GLU A 84 -18.50 8.55 -7.38
CA GLU A 84 -19.34 9.20 -8.39
C GLU A 84 -19.64 8.29 -9.60
N HIS A 85 -18.95 7.16 -9.73
CA HIS A 85 -19.03 6.27 -10.89
C HIS A 85 -19.55 4.87 -10.52
N LYS A 86 -20.77 4.56 -10.97
CA LYS A 86 -21.44 3.27 -10.75
C LYS A 86 -20.70 2.04 -11.29
N ASN A 87 -19.77 2.24 -12.22
CA ASN A 87 -18.98 1.16 -12.79
C ASN A 87 -17.88 0.69 -11.82
N VAL A 88 -17.45 1.52 -10.87
CA VAL A 88 -16.43 1.14 -9.90
C VAL A 88 -17.07 0.27 -8.83
N GLU A 89 -16.76 -1.01 -8.84
CA GLU A 89 -17.33 -1.99 -7.92
C GLU A 89 -16.47 -2.19 -6.67
N THR A 90 -15.15 -1.99 -6.79
CA THR A 90 -14.18 -2.25 -5.72
C THR A 90 -13.14 -1.14 -5.63
N PHE A 91 -12.92 -0.61 -4.43
CA PHE A 91 -11.82 0.29 -4.13
C PHE A 91 -10.83 -0.39 -3.18
N VAL A 92 -9.60 -0.60 -3.64
CA VAL A 92 -8.52 -1.19 -2.86
C VAL A 92 -7.57 -0.09 -2.36
N TYR A 93 -7.28 -0.10 -1.06
CA TYR A 93 -6.33 0.81 -0.44
C TYR A 93 -5.15 0.07 0.17
N ILE A 94 -3.94 0.47 -0.20
CA ILE A 94 -2.71 -0.03 0.41
C ILE A 94 -2.33 0.85 1.61
N SER A 95 -2.68 0.36 2.79
CA SER A 95 -2.37 0.96 4.09
C SER A 95 -1.06 0.39 4.66
N ALA A 96 -0.91 0.40 5.98
CA ALA A 96 0.17 -0.23 6.72
C ALA A 96 -0.37 -0.80 8.04
N ASP A 97 0.20 -1.90 8.52
CA ASP A 97 -0.15 -2.46 9.82
C ASP A 97 0.38 -1.60 10.97
N SER A 98 1.63 -1.14 10.84
CA SER A 98 2.33 -0.35 11.86
C SER A 98 3.30 0.63 11.21
N ALA A 99 3.70 1.65 11.97
CA ALA A 99 4.78 2.54 11.58
C ALA A 99 6.14 1.84 11.78
N PRO A 100 7.06 1.95 10.81
CA PRO A 100 8.43 1.49 11.03
C PRO A 100 9.11 2.24 12.19
N PRO A 101 10.14 1.65 12.83
CA PRO A 101 10.93 2.34 13.84
C PRO A 101 11.44 3.69 13.32
N PHE A 102 11.45 4.70 14.19
CA PHE A 102 11.91 6.07 13.90
C PHE A 102 11.04 6.88 12.91
N VAL A 103 9.94 6.30 12.40
CA VAL A 103 8.95 7.04 11.61
C VAL A 103 7.96 7.73 12.55
N ASP A 104 7.59 8.97 12.22
CA ASP A 104 6.59 9.74 12.96
C ASP A 104 5.26 8.97 13.01
N LYS A 105 4.61 8.95 14.18
CA LYS A 105 3.27 8.34 14.35
C LYS A 105 2.22 8.94 13.42
N ARG A 106 2.43 10.17 12.94
CA ARG A 106 1.58 10.80 11.91
C ARG A 106 1.51 9.98 10.62
N TYR A 107 2.54 9.20 10.30
CA TYR A 107 2.49 8.26 9.17
C TYR A 107 1.33 7.26 9.32
N ILE A 108 1.24 6.58 10.47
CA ILE A 108 0.20 5.57 10.66
C ILE A 108 -1.18 6.20 10.89
N SER A 109 -1.26 7.36 11.56
CA SER A 109 -2.55 8.03 11.76
C SER A 109 -3.17 8.48 10.44
N THR A 110 -2.38 9.07 9.54
CA THR A 110 -2.88 9.51 8.21
C THR A 110 -3.36 8.33 7.36
N LYS A 111 -2.68 7.18 7.41
CA LYS A 111 -3.16 5.94 6.80
C LYS A 111 -4.49 5.46 7.41
N ARG A 112 -4.68 5.57 8.73
CA ARG A 112 -5.93 5.20 9.40
C ARG A 112 -7.09 6.17 9.11
N GLU A 113 -6.81 7.46 9.01
CA GLU A 113 -7.80 8.47 8.58
C GLU A 113 -8.27 8.18 7.15
N ALA A 114 -7.34 7.89 6.23
CA ALA A 114 -7.68 7.52 4.86
C ALA A 114 -8.61 6.30 4.80
N GLU A 115 -8.33 5.26 5.59
CA GLU A 115 -9.20 4.08 5.66
C GLU A 115 -10.63 4.40 6.11
N GLN A 116 -10.80 5.33 7.04
CA GLN A 116 -12.14 5.73 7.52
C GLN A 116 -12.91 6.48 6.45
N LEU A 117 -12.23 7.40 5.73
CA LEU A 117 -12.83 8.17 4.63
C LEU A 117 -13.26 7.23 3.50
N ILE A 118 -12.41 6.30 3.09
CA ILE A 118 -12.72 5.33 2.03
C ILE A 118 -13.91 4.45 2.42
N LYS A 119 -13.96 3.98 3.68
CA LYS A 119 -15.07 3.16 4.20
C LYS A 119 -16.40 3.91 4.30
N ALA A 120 -16.38 5.24 4.28
CA ALA A 120 -17.59 6.05 4.35
C ALA A 120 -18.40 6.03 3.03
N HIS A 121 -17.82 5.50 1.94
CA HIS A 121 -18.45 5.37 0.64
C HIS A 121 -19.11 4.00 0.46
N PRO A 122 -20.46 3.88 0.50
CA PRO A 122 -21.17 2.62 0.26
C PRO A 122 -21.30 2.26 -1.23
N GLU A 123 -20.87 3.12 -2.15
CA GLU A 123 -21.05 2.95 -3.60
C GLU A 123 -20.20 1.83 -4.20
N TYR A 124 -19.10 1.47 -3.54
CA TYR A 124 -18.18 0.40 -3.93
C TYR A 124 -17.81 -0.45 -2.71
N LYS A 125 -17.38 -1.69 -2.95
CA LYS A 125 -16.78 -2.54 -1.91
C LYS A 125 -15.41 -1.98 -1.53
N THR A 126 -15.15 -1.90 -0.23
CA THR A 126 -13.85 -1.42 0.26
C THR A 126 -12.95 -2.57 0.68
N VAL A 127 -11.77 -2.66 0.05
CA VAL A 127 -10.70 -3.59 0.46
C VAL A 127 -9.52 -2.79 0.98
N ILE A 128 -9.12 -3.00 2.23
CA ILE A 128 -7.94 -2.39 2.81
C ILE A 128 -6.91 -3.47 3.11
N LEU A 129 -5.73 -3.34 2.54
CA LEU A 129 -4.59 -4.20 2.84
C LEU A 129 -3.66 -3.45 3.79
N ARG A 130 -3.39 -4.02 4.97
CA ARG A 130 -2.45 -3.51 5.97
C ARG A 130 -1.22 -4.43 6.02
N PRO A 131 -0.29 -4.33 5.05
CA PRO A 131 0.93 -5.11 5.10
C PRO A 131 1.81 -4.69 6.29
N GLY A 132 2.63 -5.63 6.76
CA GLY A 132 3.80 -5.34 7.58
C GLY A 132 4.92 -4.73 6.73
N PHE A 133 6.17 -5.01 7.08
CA PHE A 133 7.30 -4.59 6.25
C PHE A 133 7.24 -5.25 4.86
N LEU A 134 7.25 -4.42 3.81
CA LEU A 134 7.29 -4.89 2.42
C LEU A 134 8.73 -5.09 1.96
N PHE A 135 8.99 -6.24 1.35
CA PHE A 135 10.30 -6.56 0.77
C PHE A 135 10.15 -7.08 -0.66
N ASP A 136 11.21 -6.90 -1.44
CA ASP A 136 11.35 -7.47 -2.78
C ASP A 136 12.30 -8.66 -2.70
N ASP A 137 11.85 -9.82 -3.19
CA ASP A 137 12.63 -11.06 -3.21
C ASP A 137 13.92 -10.92 -4.03
N SER A 138 13.98 -9.95 -4.95
CA SER A 138 15.16 -9.63 -5.76
C SER A 138 16.10 -8.59 -5.14
N ASP A 139 15.66 -7.85 -4.11
CA ASP A 139 16.50 -6.89 -3.38
C ASP A 139 17.06 -7.55 -2.12
N MET A 140 18.34 -7.91 -2.20
CA MET A 140 19.10 -8.56 -1.12
C MET A 140 19.06 -7.76 0.20
N THR A 141 18.99 -6.43 0.14
CA THR A 141 18.97 -5.56 1.33
C THR A 141 17.64 -5.69 2.07
N THR A 142 16.52 -5.55 1.35
CA THR A 142 15.19 -5.66 1.95
C THR A 142 14.86 -7.09 2.37
N SER A 143 15.32 -8.08 1.60
CA SER A 143 15.18 -9.50 1.94
C SER A 143 15.95 -9.87 3.21
N ALA A 144 17.17 -9.34 3.41
CA ALA A 144 17.92 -9.54 4.66
C ALA A 144 17.20 -8.94 5.87
N MET A 145 16.60 -7.74 5.73
CA MET A 145 15.78 -7.14 6.78
C MET A 145 14.53 -7.96 7.09
N ALA A 146 13.84 -8.47 6.06
CA ALA A 146 12.69 -9.35 6.24
C ALA A 146 13.05 -10.64 7.00
N LEU A 147 14.22 -11.24 6.71
CA LEU A 147 14.72 -12.39 7.46
C LEU A 147 14.99 -12.05 8.92
N GLY A 148 15.59 -10.88 9.19
CA GLY A 148 15.79 -10.36 10.54
C GLY A 148 14.49 -10.22 11.32
N ILE A 149 13.46 -9.60 10.73
CA ILE A 149 12.13 -9.45 11.34
C ILE A 149 11.50 -10.82 11.63
N LYS A 150 11.54 -11.75 10.67
CA LYS A 150 11.00 -13.12 10.86
C LYS A 150 11.70 -13.84 12.01
N SER A 151 13.03 -13.74 12.09
CA SER A 151 13.81 -14.39 13.15
C SER A 151 13.43 -13.87 14.55
N LEU A 152 13.28 -12.55 14.69
CA LEU A 152 12.82 -11.92 15.94
C LEU A 152 11.41 -12.39 16.33
N GLY A 153 10.48 -12.49 15.37
CA GLY A 153 9.13 -13.00 15.64
C GLY A 153 9.10 -14.49 16.05
N CYS A 154 9.97 -15.32 15.48
CA CYS A 154 10.10 -16.72 15.91
C CYS A 154 10.70 -16.83 17.32
N ILE A 155 11.66 -15.99 17.67
CA ILE A 155 12.28 -15.99 19.01
C ILE A 155 11.29 -15.50 20.06
N SER A 156 10.54 -14.43 19.78
CA SER A 156 9.57 -13.88 20.73
C SER A 156 8.43 -14.87 21.03
N SER A 157 7.93 -15.57 20.01
CA SER A 157 6.89 -16.59 20.17
C SER A 157 7.36 -17.80 20.97
N ARG A 158 8.63 -18.22 20.80
CA ARG A 158 9.25 -19.29 21.61
C ARG A 158 9.47 -18.89 23.07
N LEU A 159 9.75 -17.62 23.34
CA LEU A 159 9.98 -17.10 24.69
C LEU A 159 8.70 -16.67 25.41
N GLY A 160 7.51 -16.90 24.82
CA GLY A 160 6.23 -16.53 25.43
C GLY A 160 6.01 -15.02 25.56
N VAL A 161 6.75 -14.21 24.80
CA VAL A 161 6.57 -12.75 24.78
C VAL A 161 5.19 -12.44 24.18
N ALA A 162 4.47 -11.49 24.80
CA ALA A 162 3.15 -11.09 24.32
C ALA A 162 3.18 -10.72 22.83
N ARG A 163 2.19 -11.23 22.07
CA ARG A 163 2.06 -11.01 20.62
C ARG A 163 2.01 -9.52 20.23
N THR A 164 1.59 -8.66 21.16
CA THR A 164 1.58 -7.18 21.02
C THR A 164 2.97 -6.54 20.94
N LEU A 165 4.02 -7.22 21.40
CA LEU A 165 5.41 -6.76 21.32
C LEU A 165 6.19 -7.39 20.15
N THR A 166 5.52 -8.23 19.35
CA THR A 166 6.14 -8.90 18.22
C THR A 166 5.92 -8.08 16.95
N PRO A 167 6.98 -7.75 16.18
CA PRO A 167 6.79 -7.04 14.91
C PRO A 167 5.95 -7.89 13.95
N PRO A 168 5.07 -7.25 13.15
CA PRO A 168 4.24 -7.98 12.20
C PRO A 168 5.10 -8.74 11.17
N PRO A 169 4.63 -9.87 10.65
CA PRO A 169 5.36 -10.62 9.64
C PRO A 169 5.55 -9.76 8.39
N PRO A 170 6.74 -9.79 7.76
CA PRO A 170 6.98 -9.08 6.52
C PRO A 170 6.28 -9.78 5.35
N VAL A 171 5.85 -9.00 4.37
CA VAL A 171 5.08 -9.46 3.20
C VAL A 171 5.87 -9.14 1.94
N SER A 172 6.01 -10.11 1.02
CA SER A 172 6.64 -9.84 -0.29
C SER A 172 5.73 -8.95 -1.13
N VAL A 173 6.31 -8.00 -1.86
CA VAL A 173 5.58 -7.15 -2.82
C VAL A 173 4.80 -7.99 -3.83
N SER A 174 5.35 -9.13 -4.26
CA SER A 174 4.69 -10.06 -5.17
C SER A 174 3.43 -10.66 -4.56
N ILE A 175 3.50 -11.05 -3.27
CA ILE A 175 2.35 -11.59 -2.53
C ILE A 175 1.28 -10.51 -2.35
N LEU A 176 1.67 -9.28 -1.98
CA LEU A 176 0.72 -8.18 -1.85
C LEU A 176 0.02 -7.87 -3.18
N ALA A 177 0.77 -7.84 -4.28
CA ALA A 177 0.23 -7.62 -5.62
C ALA A 177 -0.76 -8.74 -6.01
N GLN A 178 -0.41 -10.00 -5.76
CA GLN A 178 -1.30 -11.13 -6.00
C GLN A 178 -2.57 -11.05 -5.14
N ALA A 179 -2.45 -10.77 -3.84
CA ALA A 179 -3.59 -10.59 -2.94
C ALA A 179 -4.50 -9.44 -3.41
N THR A 180 -3.93 -8.34 -3.90
CA THR A 180 -4.69 -7.20 -4.44
C THR A 180 -5.52 -7.61 -5.65
N VAL A 181 -4.91 -8.32 -6.61
CA VAL A 181 -5.63 -8.81 -7.80
C VAL A 181 -6.72 -9.81 -7.40
N GLN A 182 -6.42 -10.74 -6.49
CA GLN A 182 -7.41 -11.72 -6.02
C GLN A 182 -8.57 -11.04 -5.28
N ALA A 183 -8.31 -10.03 -4.46
CA ALA A 183 -9.36 -9.27 -3.79
C ALA A 183 -10.31 -8.57 -4.77
N VAL A 184 -9.79 -8.07 -5.89
CA VAL A 184 -10.60 -7.46 -6.95
C VAL A 184 -11.41 -8.50 -7.71
N LEU A 185 -10.81 -9.63 -8.06
CA LEU A 185 -11.46 -10.69 -8.84
C LEU A 185 -12.51 -11.46 -8.04
N LYS A 186 -12.29 -11.59 -6.73
CA LYS A 186 -13.21 -12.26 -5.81
C LYS A 186 -14.32 -11.28 -5.45
N GLY A 187 -15.42 -11.32 -6.19
CA GLY A 187 -16.51 -10.34 -6.12
C GLY A 187 -17.16 -10.14 -4.74
N ASP A 188 -16.90 -11.01 -3.77
CA ASP A 188 -17.39 -10.92 -2.38
C ASP A 188 -16.32 -10.46 -1.37
N CYS A 189 -15.11 -10.14 -1.81
CA CYS A 189 -14.03 -9.71 -0.93
C CYS A 189 -14.21 -8.25 -0.50
N GLU A 190 -14.46 -8.04 0.78
CA GLU A 190 -14.61 -6.73 1.40
C GLU A 190 -14.03 -6.76 2.83
N GLY A 191 -13.46 -5.63 3.27
CA GLY A 191 -12.99 -5.46 4.64
C GLY A 191 -11.53 -5.06 4.76
N THR A 192 -10.93 -5.35 5.91
CA THR A 192 -9.54 -4.97 6.23
C THR A 192 -8.72 -6.22 6.54
N PHE A 193 -7.63 -6.40 5.81
CA PHE A 193 -6.79 -7.60 5.86
C PHE A 193 -5.41 -7.26 6.41
N GLY A 194 -5.02 -7.94 7.48
CA GLY A 194 -3.72 -7.74 8.13
C GLY A 194 -2.59 -8.53 7.48
N PRO A 195 -1.37 -8.43 8.02
CA PRO A 195 -0.18 -9.10 7.49
C PRO A 195 -0.32 -10.62 7.40
N GLU A 196 -1.12 -11.23 8.29
CA GLU A 196 -1.37 -12.68 8.33
C GLU A 196 -2.44 -13.14 7.34
N ASP A 197 -3.31 -12.22 6.89
CA ASP A 197 -4.42 -12.51 5.99
C ASP A 197 -4.03 -12.32 4.53
N ILE A 198 -3.13 -11.37 4.26
CA ILE A 198 -2.66 -11.04 2.90
C ILE A 198 -2.09 -12.29 2.17
N PRO A 199 -1.21 -13.12 2.77
CA PRO A 199 -0.73 -14.34 2.10
C PRO A 199 -1.85 -15.35 1.83
N LYS A 200 -2.84 -15.46 2.73
CA LYS A 200 -3.99 -16.36 2.53
C LYS A 200 -4.85 -15.88 1.37
N LEU A 201 -5.07 -14.57 1.27
CA LEU A 201 -5.80 -13.95 0.18
C LEU A 201 -5.09 -14.15 -1.18
N ALA A 202 -3.75 -14.11 -1.20
CA ALA A 202 -2.97 -14.41 -2.40
C ALA A 202 -3.08 -15.88 -2.83
N GLN A 203 -3.17 -16.81 -1.88
CA GLN A 203 -3.22 -18.26 -2.13
C GLN A 203 -4.58 -18.80 -2.54
N GLN A 204 -5.67 -18.03 -2.39
CA GLN A 204 -7.03 -18.43 -2.78
C GLN A 204 -7.27 -18.43 -4.31
N ALA A 205 -6.23 -18.65 -5.10
CA ALA A 205 -6.35 -18.77 -6.55
C ALA A 205 -7.07 -20.08 -6.91
N ASN A 206 -8.17 -19.95 -7.67
CA ASN A 206 -8.80 -21.05 -8.40
C ASN A 206 -7.83 -21.70 -9.39
#